data_AF-A0A1C7NF55-F1
#
_entry.id   AF-A0A1C7NF55-F1
#
_cell.length_a   1.000
_cell.length_b   1.000
_cell.length_c   1.000
_cell.angle_alpha   90.00
_cell.angle_beta   90.00
_cell.angle_gamma   90.00
#
_symmetry.space_group_name_H-M   'P 1'
#
loop_
_entity.id
_entity.type
_entity.pdbx_description
1 polymer ?
#
loop_
_entity_poly.entity_id
_entity_poly.type
_entity_poly.pdbx_seq_one_letter_code
_entity_poly.pdbx_strand_id
1 'polypeptide(L)' 'QDLEAYVYQVENNISDPNVNMKLRRGDREAIETALAEAMELMEISAEDAKVDDLKSAQSKLKRASTRAFAHVYSQRR' A
#
# COMPACT_ATOMS: atom_id res chain seq x y z
N GLN A 1 12.83 -1.71 7.94
CA GLN A 1 12.62 -0.25 8.01
C GLN A 1 11.96 0.32 6.75
N ASP A 2 12.40 -0.02 5.54
CA ASP A 2 11.78 0.55 4.31
C ASP A 2 10.30 0.20 4.11
N LEU A 3 9.88 -1.02 4.50
CA LEU A 3 8.49 -1.44 4.37
C LEU A 3 7.57 -0.69 5.35
N GLU A 4 7.95 -0.59 6.62
CA GLU A 4 7.16 0.11 7.65
C GLU A 4 6.93 1.58 7.26
N ALA A 5 7.99 2.27 6.84
CA ALA A 5 7.89 3.65 6.38
C ALA A 5 6.93 3.79 5.18
N TYR A 6 6.96 2.83 4.26
CA TYR A 6 6.08 2.83 3.09
C TYR A 6 4.63 2.51 3.46
N VAL A 7 4.38 1.58 4.38
CA VAL A 7 3.05 1.27 4.93
C VAL A 7 2.44 2.53 5.55
N TYR A 8 3.17 3.20 6.45
CA TYR A 8 2.70 4.44 7.06
C TYR A 8 2.38 5.54 6.04
N GLN A 9 3.23 5.68 5.01
CA GLN A 9 2.97 6.65 3.95
C GLN A 9 1.68 6.32 3.19
N VAL A 10 1.46 5.05 2.84
CA VAL A 10 0.27 4.63 2.11
C VAL A 10 -0.99 4.79 2.96
N GLU A 11 -0.96 4.40 4.23
CA GLU A 11 -2.04 4.62 5.21
C GLU A 11 -2.45 6.09 5.31
N ASN A 12 -1.48 6.99 5.47
CA ASN A 12 -1.74 8.42 5.55
C ASN A 12 -2.39 8.95 4.26
N ASN A 13 -1.96 8.44 3.10
CA ASN A 13 -2.56 8.88 1.83
C ASN A 13 -3.98 8.34 1.64
N ILE A 14 -4.27 7.08 1.97
CA ILE A 14 -5.61 6.51 1.80
C ILE A 14 -6.59 6.94 2.90
N SER A 15 -6.10 7.46 4.03
CA SER A 15 -6.94 8.09 5.05
C SER A 15 -7.25 9.56 4.74
N ASP A 16 -6.47 10.23 3.87
CA ASP A 16 -6.77 11.59 3.41
C ASP A 16 -8.10 11.62 2.62
N PRO A 17 -9.10 12.40 3.08
CA PRO A 17 -10.39 12.51 2.40
C PRO A 17 -10.27 12.97 0.94
N ASN A 18 -9.33 13.87 0.62
CA ASN A 18 -9.14 14.41 -0.73
C ASN A 18 -8.61 13.36 -1.71
N VAL A 19 -7.80 12.43 -1.21
CA VAL A 19 -7.28 11.30 -2.00
C VAL A 19 -8.40 10.28 -2.19
N ASN A 20 -9.14 9.97 -1.12
CA ASN A 20 -10.29 9.05 -1.18
C ASN A 20 -11.35 9.46 -2.18
N MET A 21 -11.66 10.75 -2.30
CA MET A 21 -12.63 11.25 -3.27
C MET A 21 -12.20 11.03 -4.74
N LYS A 22 -10.90 10.84 -5.01
CA LYS A 22 -10.34 10.70 -6.37
C LYS A 22 -9.91 9.26 -6.70
N LEU A 23 -9.79 8.43 -5.68
CA LEU A 23 -9.47 7.02 -5.80
C LEU A 23 -10.65 6.26 -6.41
N ARG A 24 -10.37 5.41 -7.38
CA ARG A 24 -11.36 4.45 -7.87
C ARG A 24 -11.56 3.37 -6.82
N ARG A 25 -12.79 2.88 -6.68
CA ARG A 25 -13.12 1.82 -5.72
C ARG A 25 -12.19 0.60 -5.85
N GLY A 26 -11.97 0.09 -7.06
CA GLY A 26 -11.09 -1.06 -7.27
C GLY A 26 -9.61 -0.79 -6.96
N ASP A 27 -9.13 0.45 -7.17
CA ASP A 27 -7.76 0.83 -6.80
C ASP A 27 -7.62 0.92 -5.27
N ARG A 28 -8.65 1.44 -4.60
CA ARG A 28 -8.72 1.50 -3.13
C ARG A 28 -8.73 0.10 -2.52
N GLU A 29 -9.61 -0.79 -2.99
CA GLU A 29 -9.68 -2.18 -2.52
C GLU A 29 -8.33 -2.88 -2.72
N ALA A 30 -7.67 -2.69 -3.86
CA ALA A 30 -6.34 -3.28 -4.11
C ALA A 30 -5.25 -2.75 -3.16
N ILE A 31 -5.28 -1.46 -2.80
CA ILE A 31 -4.35 -0.90 -1.80
C ILE A 31 -4.66 -1.48 -0.42
N GLU A 32 -5.93 -1.45 0.00
CA GLU A 32 -6.36 -1.94 1.32
C GLU A 32 -6.00 -3.42 1.51
N THR A 33 -6.22 -4.28 0.51
CA THR A 33 -5.79 -5.68 0.54
C THR A 33 -4.27 -5.81 0.67
N ALA A 34 -3.50 -5.12 -0.17
CA ALA A 34 -2.03 -5.22 -0.13
C ALA A 34 -1.43 -4.65 1.16
N LEU A 35 -2.07 -3.65 1.75
CA LEU A 35 -1.69 -3.05 3.01
C LEU A 35 -1.92 -4.03 4.17
N ALA A 36 -3.11 -4.64 4.22
CA ALA A 36 -3.42 -5.66 5.22
C ALA A 36 -2.45 -6.86 5.15
N GLU A 37 -2.15 -7.37 3.95
CA GLU A 37 -1.16 -8.44 3.75
C GLU A 37 0.23 -8.03 4.27
N ALA A 38 0.65 -6.78 4.02
CA ALA A 38 1.95 -6.29 4.48
C ALA A 38 2.01 -6.16 6.01
N MET A 39 0.94 -5.68 6.64
CA MET A 39 0.85 -5.54 8.10
C MET A 39 0.87 -6.90 8.80
N GLU A 40 0.08 -7.86 8.33
CA GLU A 40 0.06 -9.24 8.85
C GLU A 40 1.44 -9.89 8.75
N LEU A 41 2.11 -9.74 7.60
CA LEU A 41 3.46 -10.28 7.42
C LEU A 41 4.50 -9.61 8.31
N MET A 42 4.38 -8.31 8.59
CA MET A 42 5.27 -7.61 9.51
C MET A 42 5.10 -8.11 10.95
N GLU A 43 3.86 -8.37 11.39
CA GLU A 43 3.58 -8.95 12.70
C GLU A 43 4.18 -10.36 12.82
N ILE A 44 4.01 -11.20 11.80
CA ILE A 44 4.54 -12.57 11.78
C ILE A 44 6.07 -12.59 11.71
N SER A 45 6.67 -11.70 10.91
CA SER A 45 8.13 -11.69 10.66
C SER A 45 8.93 -11.06 11.81
N ALA A 46 8.28 -10.47 12.81
CA ALA A 46 8.94 -10.03 14.03
C ALA A 46 9.56 -11.20 14.82
N GLU A 47 9.06 -12.42 14.62
CA GLU A 47 9.49 -13.62 15.35
C GLU A 47 10.35 -14.60 14.51
N ASP A 48 10.47 -14.43 13.18
CA ASP A 48 11.26 -15.32 12.31
C ASP A 48 11.71 -14.70 10.97
N ALA A 49 12.81 -15.21 10.40
CA ALA A 49 13.44 -14.68 9.19
C ALA A 49 12.67 -14.99 7.89
N LYS A 50 11.64 -14.18 7.57
CA LYS A 50 10.87 -14.23 6.31
C LYS A 50 11.13 -13.03 5.38
N VAL A 51 12.40 -12.68 5.21
CA VAL A 51 12.83 -11.48 4.46
C VAL A 51 12.26 -11.42 3.03
N ASP A 52 12.11 -12.57 2.35
CA ASP A 52 11.61 -12.60 0.98
C ASP A 52 10.10 -12.35 0.89
N ASP A 53 9.33 -12.80 1.89
CA ASP A 53 7.89 -12.52 1.97
C ASP A 53 7.63 -11.03 2.20
N LEU A 54 8.42 -10.39 3.06
CA LEU A 54 8.38 -8.95 3.29
C LEU A 54 8.70 -8.16 2.01
N LYS A 55 9.72 -8.57 1.26
CA LYS A 55 10.05 -7.94 -0.04
C LYS A 55 8.94 -8.11 -1.07
N SER A 56 8.29 -9.27 -1.09
CA SER A 56 7.15 -9.55 -1.96
C SER A 56 5.96 -8.65 -1.61
N ALA A 57 5.61 -8.56 -0.33
CA ALA A 57 4.55 -7.68 0.18
C ALA A 57 4.84 -6.20 -0.14
N GLN A 58 6.07 -5.74 0.11
CA GLN A 58 6.50 -4.39 -0.25
C GLN A 58 6.31 -4.09 -1.74
N SER A 59 6.69 -5.04 -2.59
CA SER A 59 6.57 -4.90 -4.05
C SER A 59 5.11 -4.86 -4.50
N LYS A 60 4.24 -5.67 -3.88
CA LYS A 60 2.79 -5.65 -4.14
C LYS A 60 2.19 -4.29 -3.76
N LEU A 61 2.44 -3.83 -2.53
CA LEU A 61 1.93 -2.56 -2.02
C LEU A 61 2.40 -1.38 -2.89
N LYS A 62 3.67 -1.40 -3.31
CA LYS A 62 4.23 -0.36 -4.19
C LYS A 62 3.55 -0.31 -5.55
N ARG A 63 3.29 -1.47 -6.16
CA ARG A 63 2.60 -1.55 -7.45
C ARG A 63 1.15 -1.07 -7.35
N ALA A 64 0.42 -1.52 -6.34
CA ALA A 64 -0.97 -1.10 -6.11
C ALA A 64 -1.06 0.42 -5.93
N SER A 65 -0.24 0.96 -5.02
CA SER A 65 -0.18 2.40 -4.73
C SER A 65 0.20 3.22 -5.96
N THR A 66 1.28 2.84 -6.67
CA THR A 66 1.73 3.57 -7.87
C THR A 66 0.66 3.61 -8.96
N ARG A 67 -0.01 2.49 -9.22
CA ARG A 67 -1.09 2.41 -10.20
C ARG A 67 -2.26 3.32 -9.82
N ALA A 68 -2.69 3.25 -8.57
CA ALA A 68 -3.80 4.04 -8.06
C ALA A 68 -3.50 5.55 -8.14
N PHE A 69 -2.32 5.98 -7.70
CA PHE A 69 -1.93 7.39 -7.77
C PHE A 69 -1.73 7.87 -9.21
N ALA A 70 -1.23 7.02 -10.11
CA ALA A 70 -1.18 7.34 -11.54
C ALA A 70 -2.57 7.66 -12.09
N HIS A 71 -3.60 6.88 -11.73
CA HIS A 71 -4.99 7.19 -12.10
C HIS A 71 -5.51 8.49 -11.49
N VAL A 72 -5.12 8.81 -10.26
CA VAL A 72 -5.50 10.08 -9.60
C VAL A 72 -4.87 11.29 -10.32
N TYR A 73 -3.60 11.18 -10.74
CA TYR A 73 -2.91 12.25 -11.44
C TYR A 73 -3.32 12.37 -12.91
N SER A 74 -3.62 11.26 -13.59
CA SER A 74 -4.08 11.29 -14.98
C SER A 74 -5.45 11.95 -15.14
N GLN A 75 -6.29 11.94 -14.09
CA GLN A 75 -7.59 12.62 -14.08
C GLN A 75 -7.48 14.15 -14.00
N ARG A 76 -6.29 14.73 -13.78
CA ARG A 76 -6.08 16.19 -13.72
C ARG A 76 -5.69 16.82 -15.08
N ARG A 77 -5.60 16.03 -16.16
CA ARG A 77 -5.31 16.53 -17.51
C ARG A 77 -6.57 16.73 -18.33
#